data_AF-A0A1B6ITS1-F1
#
_entry.id   AF-A0A1B6ITS1-F1
#
_cell.length_a   1.000
_cell.length_b   1.000
_cell.length_c   1.000
_cell.angle_alpha   90.00
_cell.angle_beta   90.00
_cell.angle_gamma   90.00
#
_symmetry.space_group_name_H-M   'P 1'
#
loop_
_entity.id
_entity.type
_entity.pdbx_description
1 polymer ?
#
loop_
_entity_poly.entity_id
_entity_poly.type
_entity_poly.pdbx_seq_one_letter_code
_entity_poly.pdbx_strand_id
1 'polypeptide(L)'
;MCDRTKDDFKTVYQRTFTSKFGFRPDKVVYVPDYKDILAGPFTEYVVPNSVTQPGHPFENVHHCCERLLNEQPKMKRYLDKEPSSEAIASGHSNRGRTVYMVDYCDLEGGFESTASRARRRVDLPPNWGEIPVTTQKASYRSPTLLATWDLRPHPCLPRISPLTPNLKEREILKVTTGVSEYEGRIGALAELILQDELHGTPQDVQCLRFQEMMKLRGAK
;
A
#
# COMPACT_ATOMS: atom_id res chain seq x y z
N MET A 1 5.80 -51.65 22.57
CA MET A 1 6.37 -50.29 22.49
C MET A 1 6.16 -49.82 21.07
N CYS A 2 5.43 -48.73 20.86
CA CYS A 2 5.11 -48.23 19.52
C CYS A 2 6.27 -47.38 19.00
N ASP A 3 6.88 -47.81 17.89
CA ASP A 3 7.84 -47.01 17.15
C ASP A 3 7.15 -45.77 16.58
N ARG A 4 7.30 -44.63 17.27
CA ARG A 4 6.91 -43.33 16.72
C ARG A 4 7.94 -42.94 15.68
N THR A 5 7.60 -43.16 14.42
CA THR A 5 8.39 -42.71 13.28
C THR A 5 8.48 -41.17 13.29
N LYS A 6 9.67 -40.63 13.01
CA LYS A 6 10.02 -39.19 13.04
C LYS A 6 9.17 -38.28 12.13
N ASP A 7 8.18 -38.81 11.42
CA ASP A 7 7.37 -38.10 10.43
C ASP A 7 6.05 -37.54 11.00
N ASP A 8 5.70 -37.86 12.24
CA ASP A 8 4.42 -37.44 12.86
C ASP A 8 4.27 -35.91 12.99
N PHE A 9 5.38 -35.16 13.01
CA PHE A 9 5.38 -33.70 13.14
C PHE A 9 5.47 -32.93 11.81
N LYS A 10 5.61 -33.63 10.68
CA LYS A 10 5.68 -33.00 9.36
C LYS A 10 4.28 -32.73 8.84
N THR A 11 4.02 -31.50 8.40
CA THR A 11 2.77 -31.15 7.71
C THR A 11 2.63 -31.98 6.42
N VAL A 12 1.39 -32.22 5.98
CA VAL A 12 1.09 -32.97 4.74
C VAL A 12 1.91 -32.43 3.56
N TYR A 13 2.03 -31.10 3.47
CA TYR A 13 2.87 -30.41 2.50
C TYR A 13 4.34 -30.86 2.53
N GLN A 14 4.97 -30.95 3.71
CA GLN A 14 6.36 -31.39 3.83
C GLN A 14 6.55 -32.87 3.50
N ARG A 15 5.51 -33.69 3.65
CA ARG A 15 5.55 -35.13 3.31
C ARG A 15 5.49 -35.37 1.81
N THR A 16 4.73 -34.56 1.08
CA THR A 16 4.52 -34.70 -0.38
C THR A 16 5.43 -33.80 -1.22
N PHE A 17 6.15 -32.86 -0.59
CA PHE A 17 7.06 -31.95 -1.28
C PHE A 17 8.29 -32.68 -1.84
N THR A 18 8.27 -32.96 -3.14
CA THR A 18 9.48 -33.31 -3.88
C THR A 18 10.26 -32.03 -4.19
N SER A 19 11.40 -31.83 -3.54
CA SER A 19 12.31 -30.72 -3.86
C SER A 19 12.79 -30.85 -5.31
N LYS A 20 12.27 -30.01 -6.19
CA LYS A 20 12.78 -29.89 -7.55
C LYS A 20 13.92 -28.87 -7.53
N PHE A 21 15.13 -29.31 -7.88
CA PHE A 21 16.23 -28.39 -8.15
C PHE A 21 15.87 -27.58 -9.40
N GLY A 22 15.39 -26.36 -9.20
CA GLY A 22 15.18 -25.42 -10.28
C GLY A 22 16.53 -24.93 -10.78
N PHE A 23 16.85 -25.19 -12.05
CA PHE A 23 17.92 -24.48 -12.72
C PHE A 23 17.52 -23.00 -12.77
N ARG A 24 18.35 -22.10 -12.25
CA ARG A 24 18.12 -20.67 -12.43
C ARG A 24 18.45 -20.38 -13.89
N PRO A 25 17.48 -20.07 -14.77
CA PRO A 25 17.83 -19.67 -16.12
C PRO A 25 18.76 -18.46 -16.03
N ASP A 26 19.75 -18.42 -16.92
CA ASP A 26 20.63 -17.26 -17.02
C ASP A 26 19.76 -16.00 -17.21
N LYS A 27 20.22 -14.88 -16.64
CA LYS A 27 19.51 -13.61 -16.77
C LYS A 27 19.41 -13.30 -18.26
N VAL A 28 18.20 -13.44 -18.81
CA VAL A 28 17.89 -12.99 -20.17
C VAL A 28 18.12 -11.49 -20.18
N VAL A 29 19.12 -11.06 -20.94
CA VAL A 29 19.36 -9.63 -21.19
C VAL A 29 18.20 -9.16 -22.06
N TYR A 30 17.35 -8.30 -21.48
CA TYR A 30 16.25 -7.71 -22.22
C TYR A 30 16.80 -6.82 -23.32
N VAL A 31 16.55 -7.21 -24.57
CA VAL A 31 16.75 -6.37 -25.74
C VAL A 31 15.37 -5.80 -26.09
N PRO A 32 15.15 -4.49 -25.97
CA PRO A 32 13.86 -3.91 -26.28
C PRO A 32 13.57 -4.08 -27.78
N ASP A 33 12.37 -4.56 -28.09
CA ASP A 33 11.89 -4.71 -29.48
C ASP A 33 11.83 -3.35 -30.21
N TYR A 34 11.76 -2.25 -29.46
CA TYR A 34 11.67 -0.90 -29.96
C TYR A 34 12.76 0.00 -29.39
N LYS A 35 13.27 0.92 -30.23
CA LYS A 35 14.26 1.93 -29.82
C LYS A 35 13.72 2.89 -28.77
N ASP A 36 12.43 3.22 -28.85
CA ASP A 36 11.69 3.94 -27.83
C ASP A 36 10.70 2.97 -27.19
N ILE A 37 10.93 2.64 -25.91
CA ILE A 37 10.13 1.68 -25.15
C ILE A 37 8.71 2.23 -24.92
N LEU A 38 8.54 3.56 -24.92
CA LEU A 38 7.26 4.21 -24.66
C LEU A 38 6.48 4.43 -25.96
N ALA A 39 7.11 4.96 -27.02
CA ALA A 39 6.39 5.30 -28.24
C ALA A 39 6.37 4.16 -29.29
N GLY A 40 7.37 3.28 -29.27
CA GLY A 40 7.53 2.20 -30.25
C GLY A 40 6.36 1.23 -30.37
N PRO A 41 5.79 0.70 -29.27
CA PRO A 41 4.69 -0.27 -29.37
C PRO A 41 3.33 0.36 -29.71
N PHE A 42 3.19 1.68 -29.69
CA PHE A 42 1.91 2.36 -29.95
C PHE A 42 1.88 3.11 -31.29
N THR A 43 2.37 2.48 -32.36
CA THR A 43 2.23 3.04 -33.71
C THR A 43 0.79 2.94 -34.24
N GLU A 44 0.03 1.99 -33.72
CA GLU A 44 -1.37 1.79 -34.09
C GLU A 44 -2.28 2.32 -32.98
N TYR A 45 -3.25 3.16 -33.34
CA TYR A 45 -4.24 3.66 -32.41
C TYR A 45 -5.15 2.53 -31.94
N VAL A 46 -5.20 2.28 -30.63
CA VAL A 46 -6.11 1.28 -30.05
C VAL A 46 -7.55 1.74 -30.25
N VAL A 47 -8.28 1.06 -31.14
CA VAL A 47 -9.72 1.27 -31.32
C VAL A 47 -10.46 0.46 -30.26
N PRO A 48 -11.35 1.06 -29.44
CA PRO A 48 -12.11 0.31 -28.45
C PRO A 48 -12.99 -0.76 -29.09
N ASN A 49 -13.08 -1.92 -28.44
CA ASN A 49 -13.95 -3.02 -28.84
C ASN A 49 -15.40 -2.54 -29.01
N SER A 50 -16.12 -3.14 -29.96
CA SER A 50 -17.48 -2.78 -30.41
C SER A 50 -18.56 -2.62 -29.33
N VAL A 51 -18.30 -3.05 -28.09
CA VAL A 51 -19.19 -2.91 -26.93
C VAL A 51 -19.17 -1.49 -26.35
N THR A 52 -18.10 -0.74 -26.58
CA THR A 52 -17.89 0.63 -26.05
C THR A 52 -17.85 1.64 -27.20
N GLN A 53 -18.76 1.52 -28.17
CA GLN A 53 -18.92 2.59 -29.15
C GLN A 53 -19.50 3.82 -28.43
N PRO A 54 -18.84 4.98 -28.47
CA PRO A 54 -19.45 6.21 -27.97
C PRO A 54 -20.76 6.46 -28.73
N GLY A 55 -21.77 7.01 -28.05
CA GLY A 55 -23.07 7.34 -28.65
C GLY A 55 -22.99 8.34 -29.81
N HIS A 56 -21.82 8.94 -30.01
CA HIS A 56 -21.50 9.77 -31.17
C HIS A 56 -20.29 9.20 -31.92
N PRO A 57 -20.29 9.24 -33.26
CA PRO A 57 -19.16 8.81 -34.05
C PRO A 57 -17.93 9.61 -33.66
N PHE A 58 -16.75 8.97 -33.68
CA PHE A 58 -15.49 9.67 -33.52
C PHE A 58 -15.35 10.71 -34.63
N GLU A 59 -15.38 11.98 -34.24
CA GLU A 59 -15.23 13.09 -35.15
C GLU A 59 -13.76 13.54 -35.19
N ASN A 60 -13.33 14.06 -36.34
CA ASN A 60 -12.01 14.67 -36.45
C ASN A 60 -11.94 15.90 -35.52
N VAL A 61 -10.89 15.95 -34.68
CA VAL A 61 -10.66 17.03 -33.70
C VAL A 61 -10.74 18.41 -34.35
N HIS A 62 -10.19 18.57 -35.56
CA HIS A 62 -10.20 19.85 -36.26
C HIS A 62 -11.62 20.33 -36.58
N HIS A 63 -12.46 19.42 -37.10
CA HIS A 63 -13.84 19.74 -37.47
C HIS A 63 -14.70 20.04 -36.22
N CYS A 64 -14.45 19.31 -35.12
CA CYS A 64 -15.09 19.58 -33.84
C CYS A 64 -14.71 20.96 -33.28
N CYS A 65 -13.43 21.35 -33.34
CA CYS A 65 -12.96 22.66 -32.91
C CYS A 65 -13.57 23.79 -33.73
N GLU A 66 -13.63 23.65 -35.06
CA GLU A 66 -14.27 24.65 -35.93
C GLU A 66 -15.76 24.81 -35.63
N ARG A 67 -16.50 23.71 -35.48
CA ARG A 67 -17.92 23.76 -35.10
C ARG A 67 -18.12 24.46 -33.76
N LEU A 68 -17.30 24.13 -32.76
CA LEU A 68 -17.38 24.71 -31.42
C LEU A 68 -17.03 26.20 -31.40
N LEU A 69 -16.08 26.66 -32.23
CA LEU A 69 -15.79 28.08 -32.42
C LEU A 69 -16.94 28.83 -33.10
N ASN A 70 -17.65 28.19 -34.03
CA ASN A 70 -18.81 28.75 -34.71
C ASN A 70 -20.03 28.84 -33.76
N GLU A 71 -20.26 27.81 -32.93
CA GLU A 71 -21.34 27.78 -31.96
C GLU A 71 -21.08 28.72 -30.76
N GLN A 72 -19.82 28.80 -30.31
CA GLN A 72 -19.41 29.56 -29.13
C GLN A 72 -18.13 30.36 -29.40
N PRO A 73 -18.23 31.54 -30.05
CA PRO A 73 -17.05 32.34 -30.42
C PRO A 73 -16.24 32.85 -29.23
N LYS A 74 -16.83 32.87 -28.02
CA LYS A 74 -16.12 33.22 -26.78
C LYS A 74 -15.05 32.19 -26.40
N MET A 75 -15.21 30.93 -26.82
CA MET A 75 -14.25 29.86 -26.53
C MET A 75 -12.90 30.05 -27.24
N LYS A 76 -12.87 30.83 -28.32
CA LYS A 76 -11.64 31.16 -29.05
C LYS A 76 -10.52 31.68 -28.13
N ARG A 77 -10.88 32.51 -27.15
CA ARG A 77 -9.94 33.09 -26.18
C ARG A 77 -9.23 32.05 -25.31
N TYR A 78 -9.85 30.90 -25.10
CA TYR A 78 -9.33 29.83 -24.25
C TYR A 78 -8.64 28.74 -25.06
N LEU A 79 -9.06 28.51 -26.32
CA LEU A 79 -8.43 27.53 -27.22
C LEU A 79 -7.11 28.04 -27.79
N ASP A 80 -7.03 29.33 -28.14
CA ASP A 80 -5.81 29.93 -28.69
C ASP A 80 -4.73 30.16 -27.61
N LYS A 81 -5.12 30.12 -26.32
CA LYS A 81 -4.21 30.34 -25.21
C LYS A 81 -3.72 29.00 -24.68
N GLU A 82 -2.45 28.69 -24.93
CA GLU A 82 -1.81 27.54 -24.29
C GLU A 82 -1.96 27.62 -22.76
N PRO A 83 -2.37 26.54 -22.09
CA PRO A 83 -2.47 26.54 -20.65
C PRO A 83 -1.08 26.72 -20.04
N SER A 84 -0.95 27.60 -19.06
CA SER A 84 0.35 27.83 -18.42
C SER A 84 0.82 26.56 -17.70
N SER A 85 2.03 26.11 -18.02
CA SER A 85 2.65 24.92 -17.43
C SER A 85 2.71 25.01 -15.91
N GLU A 86 2.99 26.20 -15.37
CA GLU A 86 3.01 26.48 -13.94
C GLU A 86 1.65 26.29 -13.26
N ALA A 87 0.54 26.67 -13.93
CA ALA A 87 -0.80 26.45 -13.38
C ALA A 87 -1.20 24.98 -13.38
N ILE A 88 -0.75 24.22 -14.38
CA ILE A 88 -0.95 22.76 -14.43
C ILE A 88 -0.16 22.09 -13.31
N ALA A 89 1.11 22.46 -13.14
CA ALA A 89 1.98 21.91 -12.10
C ALA A 89 1.46 22.23 -10.69
N SER A 90 1.02 23.47 -10.45
CA SER A 90 0.45 23.89 -9.17
C SER A 90 -0.91 23.22 -8.90
N GLY A 91 -1.76 23.08 -9.92
CA GLY A 91 -3.03 22.34 -9.82
C GLY A 91 -2.82 20.85 -9.47
N HIS A 92 -1.79 20.23 -10.02
CA HIS A 92 -1.43 18.85 -9.69
C HIS A 92 -0.88 18.72 -8.26
N SER A 93 0.04 19.61 -7.86
CA SER A 93 0.65 19.62 -6.52
C SER A 93 -0.37 19.90 -5.41
N ASN A 94 -1.37 20.74 -5.69
CA ASN A 94 -2.41 21.12 -4.74
C ASN A 94 -3.66 20.24 -4.80
N ARG A 95 -3.64 19.13 -5.53
CA ARG A 95 -4.77 18.21 -5.63
C ARG A 95 -5.12 17.65 -4.24
N GLY A 96 -6.36 17.87 -3.80
CA GLY A 96 -6.85 17.46 -2.48
C GLY A 96 -6.58 18.44 -1.34
N ARG A 97 -5.96 19.60 -1.63
CA ARG A 97 -5.80 20.69 -0.65
C ARG A 97 -6.98 21.65 -0.73
N THR A 98 -7.37 22.21 0.41
CA THR A 98 -8.40 23.26 0.44
C THR A 98 -7.80 24.60 0.02
N VAL A 99 -8.63 25.50 -0.48
CA VAL A 99 -8.25 26.88 -0.83
C VAL A 99 -7.53 27.55 0.34
N TYR A 100 -8.03 27.35 1.56
CA TYR A 100 -7.41 27.91 2.75
C TYR A 100 -5.97 27.45 2.96
N MET A 101 -5.68 26.16 2.72
CA MET A 101 -4.33 25.60 2.88
C MET A 101 -3.37 26.05 1.78
N VAL A 102 -3.87 26.41 0.61
CA VAL A 102 -3.05 26.91 -0.50
C VAL A 102 -2.74 28.40 -0.31
N ASP A 103 -3.74 29.18 0.11
CA ASP A 103 -3.62 30.65 0.14
C ASP A 103 -3.05 31.19 1.46
N TYR A 104 -3.22 30.46 2.58
CA TYR A 104 -2.90 30.97 3.92
C TYR A 104 -1.92 30.11 4.72
N CYS A 105 -1.55 28.93 4.25
CA CYS A 105 -0.51 28.12 4.89
C CYS A 105 0.79 28.26 4.11
N ASP A 106 1.89 28.63 4.79
CA ASP A 106 3.23 28.66 4.20
C ASP A 106 3.67 27.22 3.86
N LEU A 107 3.43 26.82 2.61
CA LEU A 107 3.76 25.50 2.09
C LEU A 107 5.26 25.35 1.80
N GLU A 108 5.92 26.43 1.38
CA GLU A 108 7.38 26.44 1.12
C GLU A 108 8.20 26.35 2.41
N GLY A 109 7.67 26.91 3.51
CA GLY A 109 8.35 26.97 4.80
C GLY A 109 8.23 25.70 5.64
N GLY A 110 7.44 24.71 5.19
CA GLY A 110 7.15 23.48 5.93
C GLY A 110 6.67 23.79 7.34
N PHE A 111 5.35 23.90 7.56
CA PHE A 111 4.81 24.12 8.90
C PHE A 111 5.22 22.97 9.85
N GLU A 112 6.33 23.16 10.55
CA GLU A 112 6.77 22.29 11.61
C GLU A 112 6.09 22.73 12.90
N SER A 113 5.19 21.87 13.40
CA SER A 113 4.60 22.09 14.71
C SER A 113 5.69 22.28 15.78
N THR A 114 5.41 23.09 16.80
CA THR A 114 6.30 23.26 17.96
C THR A 114 6.67 21.92 18.59
N ALA A 115 5.74 20.96 18.58
CA ALA A 115 5.97 19.58 19.02
C ALA A 115 6.95 18.82 18.11
N SER A 116 6.84 18.95 16.79
CA SER A 116 7.78 18.35 15.83
C SER A 116 9.18 18.93 15.99
N ARG A 117 9.29 20.25 16.17
CA ARG A 117 10.56 20.95 16.40
C ARG A 117 11.19 20.54 17.73
N ALA A 118 10.41 20.41 18.80
CA ALA A 118 10.90 19.96 20.11
C ALA A 118 11.35 18.49 20.13
N ARG A 119 10.83 17.64 19.22
CA ARG A 119 11.26 16.24 19.07
C ARG A 119 12.55 16.07 18.29
N ARG A 120 12.96 17.09 17.50
CA ARG A 120 14.26 17.04 16.83
C ARG A 120 15.35 17.12 17.87
N ARG A 121 16.01 15.99 18.10
CA ARG A 121 17.28 15.95 18.81
C ARG A 121 18.33 16.51 17.87
N VAL A 122 18.89 17.65 18.25
CA VAL A 122 20.06 18.22 17.58
C VAL A 122 21.26 17.78 18.39
N ASP A 123 22.13 17.00 17.78
CA ASP A 123 23.39 16.63 18.40
C ASP A 123 24.32 17.85 18.40
N LEU A 124 24.89 18.16 19.56
CA LEU A 124 25.90 19.20 19.66
C LEU A 124 27.17 18.77 18.93
N PRO A 125 27.93 19.70 18.33
CA PRO A 125 29.20 19.36 17.69
C PRO A 125 30.13 18.62 18.65
N PRO A 126 30.89 17.61 18.18
CA PRO A 126 31.72 16.76 19.06
C PRO A 126 32.84 17.53 19.77
N ASN A 127 33.19 18.72 19.29
CA ASN A 127 34.30 19.53 19.77
C ASN A 127 33.86 20.55 20.84
N TRP A 128 32.58 20.57 21.22
CA TRP A 128 32.00 21.60 22.10
C TRP A 128 32.37 21.44 23.59
N GLY A 129 33.14 20.39 23.93
CA GLY A 129 33.54 20.09 25.30
C GLY A 129 32.39 19.54 26.16
N GLU A 130 32.65 19.33 27.44
CA GLU A 130 31.61 18.93 28.39
C GLU A 130 30.66 20.10 28.63
N ILE A 131 29.35 19.84 28.51
CA ILE A 131 28.32 20.83 28.79
C ILE A 131 28.45 21.23 30.27
N PRO A 132 28.69 22.52 30.59
CA PRO A 132 28.87 22.93 31.96
C PRO A 132 27.60 22.62 32.76
N VAL A 133 27.80 21.93 33.87
CA VAL A 133 26.73 21.56 34.78
C VAL A 133 26.22 22.82 35.48
N THR A 134 24.90 22.96 35.64
CA THR A 134 24.35 24.09 36.40
C THR A 134 24.93 24.09 37.82
N THR A 135 25.14 25.28 38.40
CA THR A 135 25.68 25.43 39.76
C THR A 135 24.95 24.56 40.77
N GLN A 136 23.62 24.47 40.65
CA GLN A 136 22.78 23.59 41.45
C GLN A 136 23.16 22.11 41.27
N LYS A 137 23.22 21.60 40.03
CA LYS A 137 23.53 20.19 39.76
C LYS A 137 24.97 19.82 40.11
N ALA A 138 25.90 20.76 40.11
CA ALA A 138 27.27 20.56 40.60
C ALA A 138 27.36 20.54 42.14
N SER A 139 26.50 21.29 42.81
CA SER A 139 26.53 21.43 44.28
C SER A 139 25.88 20.24 45.01
N TYR A 140 24.91 19.56 44.37
CA TYR A 140 24.22 18.42 44.95
C TYR A 140 24.73 17.09 44.40
N ARG A 141 24.77 16.05 45.25
CA ARG A 141 25.07 14.68 44.81
C ARG A 141 23.98 14.18 43.85
N SER A 142 24.35 13.42 42.83
CA SER A 142 23.37 12.90 41.88
C SER A 142 22.39 11.95 42.57
N PRO A 143 21.07 12.08 42.32
CA PRO A 143 20.06 11.20 42.93
C PRO A 143 20.30 9.72 42.62
N THR A 144 20.88 9.42 41.46
CA THR A 144 21.23 8.06 41.03
C THR A 144 22.30 7.40 41.91
N LEU A 145 23.18 8.19 42.53
CA LEU A 145 24.17 7.67 43.49
C LEU A 145 23.60 7.54 44.91
N LEU A 146 22.53 8.27 45.22
CA LEU A 146 21.92 8.29 46.55
C LEU A 146 20.78 7.27 46.69
N ALA A 147 20.03 7.03 45.62
CA ALA A 147 18.87 6.15 45.65
C ALA A 147 19.28 4.69 45.45
N THR A 148 18.88 3.83 46.40
CA THR A 148 18.97 2.37 46.29
C THR A 148 17.85 1.76 45.44
N TRP A 149 16.86 2.57 45.06
CA TRP A 149 15.65 2.16 44.33
C TRP A 149 15.56 2.84 42.97
N ASP A 150 14.74 2.28 42.07
CA ASP A 150 14.61 2.77 40.70
C ASP A 150 13.85 4.09 40.64
N LEU A 151 14.58 5.18 40.38
CA LEU A 151 14.04 6.54 40.24
C LEU A 151 13.30 6.75 38.91
N ARG A 152 13.27 5.77 38.00
CA ARG A 152 12.60 5.92 36.72
C ARG A 152 11.08 6.02 36.94
N PRO A 153 10.41 7.06 36.39
CA PRO A 153 8.98 7.15 36.45
C PRO A 153 8.38 5.93 35.72
N HIS A 154 7.53 5.19 36.40
CA HIS A 154 6.79 4.12 35.76
C HIS A 154 5.74 4.74 34.84
N PRO A 155 5.60 4.27 33.60
CA PRO A 155 4.58 4.80 32.70
C PRO A 155 3.20 4.58 33.33
N CYS A 156 2.45 5.67 33.54
CA CYS A 156 1.05 5.57 33.94
C CYS A 156 0.26 4.91 32.81
N LEU A 157 -0.08 3.63 32.96
CA LEU A 157 -0.97 2.96 32.03
C LEU A 157 -2.34 3.65 32.08
N PRO A 158 -2.96 3.96 30.93
CA PRO A 158 -4.31 4.52 30.92
C PRO A 158 -5.27 3.54 31.60
N ARG A 159 -6.18 4.06 32.43
CA ARG A 159 -7.25 3.23 32.99
C ARG A 159 -8.11 2.68 31.84
N ILE A 160 -8.43 1.39 31.93
CA ILE A 160 -9.33 0.72 30.98
C ILE A 160 -10.64 1.51 30.96
N SER A 161 -11.07 1.93 29.77
CA SER A 161 -12.27 2.75 29.60
C SER A 161 -13.51 1.95 30.01
N PRO A 162 -14.52 2.56 30.67
CA PRO A 162 -15.82 1.89 30.86
C PRO A 162 -16.50 1.56 29.52
N LEU A 163 -16.06 2.17 28.41
CA LEU A 163 -16.54 1.89 27.06
C LEU A 163 -15.78 0.77 26.36
N THR A 164 -14.69 0.25 26.94
CA THR A 164 -14.04 -0.96 26.39
C THR A 164 -14.87 -2.19 26.77
N PRO A 165 -15.43 -2.90 25.79
CA PRO A 165 -16.39 -3.95 26.06
C PRO A 165 -15.71 -5.17 26.67
N ASN A 166 -16.34 -5.71 27.71
CA ASN A 166 -15.89 -6.92 28.38
C ASN A 166 -16.11 -8.14 27.48
N LEU A 167 -15.06 -8.94 27.25
CA LEU A 167 -15.12 -10.11 26.38
C LEU A 167 -16.13 -11.16 26.87
N LYS A 168 -16.26 -11.33 28.19
CA LYS A 168 -17.22 -12.28 28.78
C LYS A 168 -18.68 -11.84 28.56
N GLU A 169 -18.95 -10.55 28.70
CA GLU A 169 -20.29 -10.00 28.45
C GLU A 169 -20.67 -10.12 26.97
N ARG A 170 -19.72 -9.89 26.06
CA ARG A 170 -19.93 -10.08 24.62
C ARG A 170 -20.23 -11.53 24.25
N GLU A 171 -19.54 -12.48 24.88
CA GLU A 171 -19.78 -13.91 24.69
C GLU A 171 -21.19 -14.31 25.14
N ILE A 172 -21.60 -13.89 26.35
CA ILE A 172 -22.94 -14.16 26.89
C ILE A 172 -24.03 -13.57 25.99
N LEU A 173 -23.83 -12.32 25.56
CA LEU A 173 -24.79 -11.59 24.73
C LEU A 173 -24.71 -11.95 23.24
N LYS A 174 -23.80 -12.86 22.84
CA LYS A 174 -23.54 -13.27 21.45
C LYS A 174 -23.35 -12.06 20.51
N VAL A 175 -22.65 -11.04 20.99
CA VAL A 175 -22.44 -9.81 20.25
C VAL A 175 -21.31 -10.01 19.24
N THR A 176 -21.66 -10.13 17.96
CA THR A 176 -20.72 -10.30 16.83
C THR A 176 -20.33 -8.97 16.17
N THR A 177 -20.25 -7.87 16.94
CA THR A 177 -19.90 -6.56 16.35
C THR A 177 -18.49 -6.61 15.75
N GLY A 178 -18.39 -6.32 14.46
CA GLY A 178 -17.13 -6.31 13.71
C GLY A 178 -16.85 -7.59 12.90
N VAL A 179 -17.70 -8.61 12.99
CA VAL A 179 -17.67 -9.76 12.07
C VAL A 179 -18.89 -9.65 11.16
N SER A 180 -18.66 -9.45 9.88
CA SER A 180 -19.74 -9.43 8.88
C SER A 180 -20.37 -10.83 8.75
N GLU A 181 -21.64 -10.90 8.34
CA GLU A 181 -22.27 -12.20 8.02
C GLU A 181 -21.47 -12.97 6.95
N TYR A 182 -20.82 -12.22 6.05
CA TYR A 182 -19.89 -12.76 5.07
C TYR A 182 -18.72 -13.48 5.74
N GLU A 183 -17.97 -12.81 6.62
CA GLU A 183 -16.85 -13.43 7.34
C GLU A 183 -17.30 -14.61 8.20
N GLY A 184 -18.46 -14.51 8.85
CA GLY A 184 -18.99 -15.59 9.69
C GLY A 184 -19.36 -16.84 8.91
N ARG A 185 -20.16 -16.71 7.83
CA ARG A 185 -20.67 -17.86 7.08
C ARG A 185 -19.73 -18.30 5.97
N ILE A 186 -19.25 -17.36 5.16
CA ILE A 186 -18.41 -17.65 4.00
C ILE A 186 -16.98 -17.92 4.47
N GLY A 187 -16.49 -17.22 5.49
CA GLY A 187 -15.19 -17.52 6.10
C GLY A 187 -15.14 -18.93 6.69
N ALA A 188 -16.15 -19.32 7.47
CA ALA A 188 -16.23 -20.67 8.04
C ALA A 188 -16.35 -21.77 6.96
N LEU A 189 -17.13 -21.53 5.91
CA LEU A 189 -17.21 -22.44 4.76
C LEU A 189 -15.85 -22.56 4.04
N ALA A 190 -15.18 -21.44 3.81
CA ALA A 190 -13.88 -21.42 3.16
C ALA A 190 -12.82 -22.15 4.00
N GLU A 191 -12.85 -21.98 5.31
CA GLU A 191 -11.97 -22.71 6.23
C GLU A 191 -12.21 -24.21 6.18
N LEU A 192 -13.48 -24.65 6.14
CA LEU A 192 -13.85 -26.05 5.96
C LEU A 192 -13.38 -26.61 4.61
N ILE A 193 -13.55 -25.85 3.51
CA ILE A 193 -13.06 -26.23 2.17
C ILE A 193 -11.54 -26.43 2.15
N LEU A 194 -10.80 -25.65 2.93
CA LEU A 194 -9.35 -25.76 3.05
C LEU A 194 -8.93 -26.94 3.94
N GLN A 195 -9.63 -27.17 5.06
CA GLN A 195 -9.33 -28.27 5.99
C GLN A 195 -9.66 -29.64 5.40
N ASP A 196 -10.82 -29.75 4.74
CA ASP A 196 -11.32 -31.01 4.17
C ASP A 196 -10.85 -31.24 2.71
N GLU A 197 -9.96 -30.38 2.19
CA GLU A 197 -9.38 -30.49 0.84
C GLU A 197 -10.43 -30.62 -0.29
N LEU A 198 -11.62 -30.01 -0.12
CA LEU A 198 -12.76 -30.14 -1.05
C LEU A 198 -12.49 -29.55 -2.44
N HIS A 199 -11.40 -28.80 -2.61
CA HIS A 199 -10.95 -28.23 -3.87
C HIS A 199 -10.15 -29.21 -4.74
N GLY A 200 -9.89 -30.42 -4.24
CA GLY A 200 -9.11 -31.44 -4.94
C GLY A 200 -7.60 -31.23 -4.76
N THR A 201 -6.83 -32.28 -4.97
CA THR A 201 -5.37 -32.19 -4.92
C THR A 201 -4.84 -31.68 -6.25
N PRO A 202 -3.72 -30.94 -6.29
CA PRO A 202 -3.12 -30.49 -7.56
C PRO A 202 -2.65 -31.64 -8.48
N GLN A 203 -2.73 -32.89 -8.01
CA GLN A 203 -2.49 -34.11 -8.79
C GLN A 203 -3.75 -34.64 -9.47
N ASP A 204 -4.92 -34.05 -9.21
CA ASP A 204 -6.16 -34.47 -9.84
C ASP A 204 -6.06 -34.32 -11.37
N VAL A 205 -6.38 -35.43 -12.04
CA VAL A 205 -6.17 -35.68 -13.47
C VAL A 205 -6.76 -34.58 -14.36
N GLN A 206 -7.78 -33.85 -13.87
CA GLN A 206 -8.40 -32.75 -14.58
C GLN A 206 -7.51 -31.50 -14.68
N CYS A 207 -6.74 -31.18 -13.63
CA CYS A 207 -5.80 -30.05 -13.65
C CYS A 207 -4.60 -30.33 -14.58
N LEU A 208 -4.14 -31.58 -14.63
CA LEU A 208 -3.07 -32.00 -15.55
C LEU A 208 -3.53 -31.89 -17.02
N ARG A 209 -4.73 -32.38 -17.35
CA ARG A 209 -5.31 -32.23 -18.70
C ARG A 209 -5.45 -30.76 -19.10
N PHE A 210 -5.89 -29.89 -18.18
CA PHE A 210 -6.00 -28.47 -18.45
C PHE A 210 -4.63 -27.81 -18.71
N GLN A 211 -3.60 -28.17 -17.92
CA GLN A 211 -2.24 -27.68 -18.14
C GLN A 211 -1.64 -28.15 -19.47
N GLU A 212 -1.91 -29.39 -19.89
CA GLU A 212 -1.51 -29.92 -21.21
C GLU A 212 -2.20 -29.15 -22.35
N MET A 213 -3.50 -28.87 -22.23
CA MET A 213 -4.22 -28.06 -23.21
C MET A 213 -3.69 -26.63 -23.32
N MET A 214 -3.28 -26.02 -22.22
CA MET A 214 -2.68 -24.67 -22.21
C MET A 214 -1.28 -24.65 -22.83
N LYS A 215 -0.46 -25.69 -22.63
CA LYS A 215 0.85 -25.82 -23.29
C LYS A 215 0.73 -25.96 -24.81
N LEU A 216 -0.27 -26.69 -25.30
CA LEU A 216 -0.53 -26.83 -26.74
C LEU A 216 -1.00 -25.52 -27.39
N ARG A 217 -1.69 -24.65 -26.65
CA ARG A 217 -2.14 -23.34 -27.15
C ARG A 217 -1.04 -22.25 -27.17
N GLY A 218 0.00 -22.37 -26.35
CA GLY A 218 1.11 -21.41 -26.28
C GLY A 218 2.26 -21.66 -27.27
N ALA A 219 2.17 -22.66 -28.13
CA ALA A 219 3.21 -23.05 -29.09
C ALA A 219 2.93 -22.61 -30.54
N LYS A 220 2.16 -21.54 -30.73
CA LYS A 220 1.95 -20.87 -32.02
C LYS A 220 2.54 -19.48 -31.99
#